data_AF-A0A7W1DFN9-F1
#
_entry.id   AF-A0A7W1DFN9-F1
#
_cell.length_a   1.000
_cell.length_b   1.000
_cell.length_c   1.000
_cell.angle_alpha   90.00
_cell.angle_beta   90.00
_cell.angle_gamma   90.00
#
_symmetry.space_group_name_H-M   'P 1'
#
loop_
_entity.id
_entity.type
_entity.pdbx_description
1 polymer ?
#
loop_
_entity_poly.entity_id
_entity_poly.type
_entity_poly.pdbx_seq_one_letter_code
_entity_poly.pdbx_strand_id
1 'polypeptide(L)' 'MPPTSDALTQKGVPSFAPWFDTRTYFNYHHTAADTFDKIKPNELAENGALMAVLAYGLANLEQPLPR' A
#
# COMPACT_ATOMS: atom_id res chain seq x y z
N MET A 1 0.65 6.45 -12.14
CA MET A 1 0.40 7.88 -11.88
C MET A 1 1.16 8.25 -10.63
N PRO A 2 1.87 9.39 -10.55
CA PRO A 2 2.29 9.92 -9.26
C PRO A 2 1.09 10.70 -8.69
N PRO A 3 0.40 10.26 -7.63
CA PRO A 3 -0.52 11.14 -6.94
C PRO A 3 0.31 11.89 -5.89
N THR A 4 0.87 13.04 -6.23
CA THR A 4 1.34 14.01 -5.24
C THR A 4 0.17 14.76 -4.58
N SER A 5 -1.05 14.24 -4.67
CA SER A 5 -2.30 14.87 -4.23
C SER A 5 -2.87 14.28 -2.95
N ASP A 6 -2.07 13.53 -2.17
CA ASP A 6 -2.53 13.11 -0.84
C ASP A 6 -2.42 14.28 0.15
N ALA A 7 -3.51 14.56 0.86
CA ALA A 7 -3.65 15.74 1.72
C ALA A 7 -2.65 15.73 2.88
N LEU A 8 -2.18 14.54 3.29
CA LEU A 8 -1.15 14.39 4.31
C LEU A 8 0.24 14.75 3.77
N THR A 9 0.58 14.25 2.58
CA THR A 9 1.86 14.59 1.92
C THR A 9 1.99 16.10 1.71
N GLN A 10 0.92 16.77 1.26
CA GLN A 10 0.91 18.23 1.07
C GLN A 10 1.12 19.02 2.36
N LYS A 11 0.82 18.42 3.52
CA LYS A 11 1.02 19.03 4.84
C LYS A 11 2.35 18.64 5.49
N GLY A 12 3.28 18.05 4.73
CA GLY A 12 4.60 17.64 5.24
C GLY A 12 4.59 16.33 6.01
N VAL A 13 3.59 15.46 5.82
CA VAL A 13 3.61 14.11 6.39
C VAL A 13 4.26 13.15 5.38
N PRO A 14 5.39 12.51 5.72
CA PRO A 14 5.97 11.47 4.88
C PRO A 14 4.96 10.37 4.60
N SER A 15 4.73 10.13 3.32
CA SER A 15 3.76 9.15 2.84
C SER A 15 4.44 8.20 1.88
N PHE A 16 3.92 6.98 1.78
CA PHE A 16 4.41 5.97 0.86
C PHE A 16 3.22 5.36 0.11
N ALA A 17 3.44 4.97 -1.14
CA ALA A 17 2.45 4.28 -1.97
C ALA A 17 3.15 3.05 -2.59
N PRO A 18 2.93 1.84 -2.04
CA PRO A 18 3.58 0.65 -2.55
C PRO A 18 3.01 0.30 -3.93
N TRP A 19 3.88 -0.09 -4.86
CA TRP A 19 3.46 -0.61 -6.15
C TRP A 19 3.32 -2.13 -6.05
N PHE A 20 2.13 -2.65 -6.35
CA PHE A 20 1.82 -4.08 -6.38
C PHE A 20 1.43 -4.52 -7.80
N ASP A 21 1.38 -5.82 -8.05
CA ASP A 21 0.96 -6.35 -9.35
C ASP A 21 -0.51 -6.02 -9.63
N THR A 22 -0.74 -5.11 -10.58
CA THR A 22 -2.07 -4.65 -10.97
C THR A 22 -2.57 -5.24 -12.28
N ARG A 23 -1.86 -6.23 -12.86
CA ARG A 23 -2.19 -6.78 -14.20
C ARG A 23 -3.63 -7.26 -14.34
N THR A 24 -4.22 -7.78 -13.27
CA THR A 24 -5.61 -8.26 -13.25
C THR A 24 -6.58 -7.37 -12.47
N TYR A 25 -6.10 -6.29 -11.86
CA TYR A 25 -6.90 -5.44 -10.96
C TYR A 25 -8.15 -4.88 -11.66
N PHE A 26 -7.95 -4.29 -12.84
CA PHE A 26 -9.04 -3.65 -13.61
C PHE A 26 -9.95 -4.65 -14.34
N ASN A 27 -9.66 -5.96 -14.27
CA ASN A 27 -10.61 -6.97 -14.75
C ASN A 27 -11.84 -7.09 -13.82
N TYR A 28 -11.68 -6.73 -12.54
CA TYR A 28 -12.72 -6.93 -11.51
C TYR A 28 -13.15 -5.62 -10.83
N HIS A 29 -12.24 -4.65 -10.73
CA HIS A 29 -12.48 -3.35 -10.09
C HIS A 29 -13.79 -2.69 -10.55
N HIS A 30 -14.64 -2.31 -9.60
CA HIS A 30 -15.96 -1.70 -9.84
C HIS A 30 -16.94 -2.57 -10.64
N THR A 31 -16.82 -3.89 -10.53
CA THR A 31 -17.79 -4.85 -11.09
C THR A 31 -18.38 -5.73 -10.00
N ALA A 32 -19.48 -6.43 -10.29
CA ALA A 32 -20.03 -7.44 -9.38
C ALA A 32 -19.09 -8.65 -9.18
N ALA A 33 -18.04 -8.78 -10.00
CA ALA A 33 -17.04 -9.84 -9.88
C ALA A 33 -15.89 -9.50 -8.91
N ASP A 34 -15.95 -8.34 -8.24
CA ASP A 34 -15.03 -7.97 -7.16
C ASP A 34 -15.37 -8.75 -5.88
N THR A 35 -14.98 -10.03 -5.89
CA THR A 35 -15.30 -11.02 -4.87
C THR A 35 -14.04 -11.68 -4.33
N PHE A 36 -14.13 -12.26 -3.12
CA PHE A 36 -12.98 -12.79 -2.38
C PHE A 36 -12.20 -13.88 -3.13
N ASP A 37 -12.85 -14.65 -4.00
CA ASP A 37 -12.22 -15.72 -4.76
C ASP A 37 -11.20 -15.22 -5.82
N LYS A 38 -11.11 -13.91 -6.06
CA LYS A 38 -10.06 -13.30 -6.90
C LYS A 38 -8.77 -13.00 -6.13
N ILE A 39 -8.79 -13.07 -4.80
CA ILE A 39 -7.62 -12.84 -3.97
C ILE A 39 -6.66 -14.03 -4.08
N LYS A 40 -5.40 -13.73 -4.40
CA LYS A 40 -4.32 -14.72 -4.36
C LYS A 40 -3.70 -14.72 -2.96
N PRO A 41 -3.78 -15.83 -2.20
CA PRO A 41 -3.29 -15.88 -0.82
C PRO A 41 -1.82 -15.48 -0.66
N ASN A 42 -0.97 -15.87 -1.62
CA ASN A 42 0.46 -15.55 -1.57
C ASN A 42 0.71 -14.05 -1.72
N GLU A 43 0.08 -13.38 -2.69
CA GLU A 43 0.23 -11.93 -2.88
C GLU A 43 -0.30 -11.16 -1.65
N LEU A 44 -1.39 -11.62 -1.04
CA LEU A 44 -1.90 -11.03 0.20
C LEU A 44 -0.90 -11.21 1.36
N ALA A 45 -0.35 -12.41 1.53
CA ALA A 45 0.63 -12.70 2.58
C ALA A 45 1.92 -11.88 2.42
N GLU A 46 2.41 -11.74 1.19
CA GLU A 46 3.59 -10.93 0.86
C GLU A 46 3.37 -9.45 1.20
N ASN A 47 2.24 -8.87 0.80
CA ASN A 47 1.89 -7.49 1.14
C ASN A 47 1.72 -7.31 2.66
N GLY A 48 1.11 -8.29 3.35
CA GLY A 48 1.00 -8.28 4.80
C GLY A 48 2.35 -8.29 5.51
N ALA A 49 3.28 -9.15 5.06
CA ALA A 49 4.64 -9.21 5.59
C ALA A 49 5.42 -7.90 5.35
N LEU A 50 5.32 -7.33 4.14
CA LEU A 50 5.92 -6.03 3.81
C LEU A 50 5.42 -4.93 4.76
N MET A 51 4.10 -4.84 4.97
CA MET A 51 3.50 -3.85 5.85
C MET A 51 3.93 -4.05 7.31
N ALA A 52 4.00 -5.29 7.79
CA ALA A 52 4.44 -5.59 9.15
C ALA A 52 5.89 -5.15 9.40
N VAL A 53 6.81 -5.47 8.50
CA VAL A 53 8.22 -5.09 8.61
C VAL A 53 8.40 -3.58 8.47
N LEU A 54 7.72 -2.95 7.51
CA LEU A 54 7.77 -1.51 7.31
C LEU A 54 7.26 -0.75 8.54
N ALA A 55 6.10 -1.13 9.06
CA ALA A 55 5.52 -0.50 10.24
C ALA A 55 6.42 -0.68 11.46
N TYR A 56 6.95 -1.89 11.68
CA TYR A 56 7.89 -2.15 12.76
C TYR A 56 9.15 -1.27 12.64
N GLY A 57 9.77 -1.22 11.47
CA GLY A 57 10.96 -0.41 11.24
C GLY A 57 10.72 1.08 11.48
N LEU A 58 9.64 1.63 10.92
CA LEU A 58 9.27 3.04 11.08
C LEU A 58 8.93 3.41 12.52
N ALA A 59 8.24 2.53 13.25
CA ALA A 59 7.87 2.75 14.64
C ALA A 59 9.08 2.74 15.60
N ASN A 60 10.18 2.10 15.19
CA ASN A 60 11.39 1.92 16.02
C ASN A 60 12.60 2.74 15.53
N LEU A 61 12.40 3.73 14.66
CA LEU A 61 13.48 4.63 14.27
C LEU A 61 13.98 5.44 15.47
N GLU A 62 15.31 5.55 15.62
CA GLU A 62 15.92 6.40 16.65
C GLU A 62 15.55 7.88 16.48
N GLN A 63 15.35 8.31 15.23
CA GLN A 63 14.89 9.65 14.89
C GLN A 63 13.71 9.59 13.92
N PRO A 64 12.72 10.48 14.06
CA PRO A 64 11.57 10.52 13.16
C PRO A 64 12.01 10.91 11.74
N LEU A 65 11.21 10.51 10.76
CA LEU A 65 11.38 10.98 9.38
C LEU A 65 11.24 12.52 9.31
N PRO A 66 11.97 13.18 8.38
CA PRO A 66 11.79 14.61 8.11
C PRO A 66 10.35 14.94 7.72
N ARG A 67 9.91 16.17 8.01
CA ARG A 67 8.61 16.71 7.58
C ARG A 67 8.81 17.77 6.50
#